data_AF-A0A1C0YCM1-F1
#
_entry.id   AF-A0A1C0YCM1-F1
#
_cell.length_a   1.000
_cell.length_b   1.000
_cell.length_c   1.000
_cell.angle_alpha   90.00
_cell.angle_beta   90.00
_cell.angle_gamma   90.00
#
_symmetry.space_group_name_H-M   'P 1'
#
loop_
_entity.id
_entity.type
_entity.pdbx_description
1 polymer ?
#
loop_
_entity_poly.entity_id
_entity_poly.type
_entity_poly.pdbx_seq_one_letter_code
_entity_poly.pdbx_strand_id
1 'polypeptide(L)'
;MSDCGFKQSQTYEEERIYEIVRLKAKFRKLPKKYLSKNLEDYPVRSPADFAHIAMKFIGDDDREIFLVACLSTKNKIQSLHRCQIGLLNASLVTPREVFKTAFLQNAVAIIVAHNHPSQVLLSIV
;
A
#
# COMPACT_ATOMS: atom_id res chain seq x y z
N MET A 1 6.09 -51.01 -48.19
CA MET A 1 7.31 -50.53 -47.50
C MET A 1 7.33 -49.01 -47.65
N SER A 2 6.47 -48.26 -46.95
CA SER A 2 6.60 -47.80 -45.55
C SER A 2 7.84 -46.92 -45.33
N ASP A 3 7.68 -45.61 -45.53
CA ASP A 3 8.27 -44.60 -44.65
C ASP A 3 7.62 -43.23 -44.91
N CYS A 4 6.53 -42.96 -44.19
CA CYS A 4 6.02 -41.62 -43.97
C CYS A 4 6.15 -41.33 -42.47
N GLY A 5 7.36 -40.99 -42.05
CA GLY A 5 7.66 -40.58 -40.68
C GLY A 5 7.29 -39.12 -40.47
N PHE A 6 6.04 -38.84 -40.12
CA PHE A 6 5.62 -37.55 -39.57
C PHE A 6 6.31 -37.35 -38.21
N LYS A 7 7.43 -36.62 -38.16
CA LYS A 7 8.01 -36.16 -36.90
C LYS A 7 7.14 -35.04 -36.35
N GLN A 8 6.31 -35.35 -35.36
CA GLN A 8 5.72 -34.34 -34.49
C GLN A 8 6.85 -33.67 -33.70
N SER A 9 7.29 -32.50 -34.15
CA SER A 9 8.09 -31.60 -33.32
C SER A 9 7.14 -30.87 -32.38
N GLN A 10 6.75 -31.52 -31.30
CA GLN A 10 6.22 -30.82 -30.14
C GLN A 10 7.40 -30.06 -29.51
N THR A 11 7.53 -28.78 -29.84
CA THR A 11 8.34 -27.85 -29.08
C THR A 11 7.67 -27.67 -27.72
N TYR A 12 8.15 -28.41 -26.72
CA TYR A 12 7.90 -28.08 -25.32
C TYR A 12 8.55 -26.71 -25.09
N GLU A 13 7.75 -25.65 -24.95
CA GLU A 13 8.28 -24.41 -24.39
C GLU A 13 8.78 -24.74 -22.99
N GLU A 14 10.10 -24.70 -22.79
CA GLU A 14 10.72 -24.90 -21.49
C GLU A 14 9.99 -24.02 -20.47
N GLU A 15 9.39 -24.64 -19.44
CA GLU A 15 8.76 -23.90 -18.35
C GLU A 15 9.81 -23.03 -17.69
N ARG A 16 9.77 -21.73 -17.96
CA ARG A 16 10.77 -20.79 -17.46
C ARG A 16 10.50 -20.55 -15.98
N ILE A 17 11.37 -21.09 -15.13
CA ILE A 17 11.37 -20.82 -13.69
C ILE A 17 11.99 -19.44 -13.46
N TYR A 18 11.26 -18.55 -12.80
CA TYR A 18 11.73 -17.20 -12.46
C TYR A 18 11.85 -17.03 -10.95
N GLU A 19 13.01 -16.54 -10.48
CA GLU A 19 13.22 -16.11 -9.10
C GLU A 19 13.03 -14.59 -8.98
N ILE A 20 12.25 -14.14 -7.98
CA ILE A 20 12.15 -12.71 -7.64
C ILE A 20 13.33 -12.35 -6.73
N VAL A 21 14.41 -11.81 -7.31
CA VAL A 21 15.63 -11.46 -6.57
C VAL A 21 15.45 -10.19 -5.71
N ARG A 22 14.72 -9.19 -6.20
CA ARG A 22 14.54 -7.92 -5.49
C ARG A 22 13.31 -7.15 -5.96
N LEU A 23 12.55 -6.64 -5.00
CA LEU A 23 11.54 -5.61 -5.20
C LEU A 23 12.10 -4.25 -4.77
N LYS A 24 11.76 -3.18 -5.50
CA LYS A 24 12.20 -1.81 -5.19
C LYS A 24 10.98 -0.90 -5.01
N ALA A 25 10.92 -0.21 -3.86
CA ALA A 25 9.96 0.86 -3.62
C ALA A 25 10.55 2.22 -4.03
N LYS A 26 9.72 3.10 -4.61
CA LYS A 26 10.09 4.50 -4.90
C LYS A 26 9.37 5.42 -3.94
N PHE A 27 10.14 6.27 -3.27
CA PHE A 27 9.63 7.19 -2.25
C PHE A 27 9.59 8.62 -2.78
N ARG A 28 8.61 9.38 -2.31
CA ARG A 28 8.52 10.83 -2.52
C ARG A 28 8.53 11.51 -1.16
N LYS A 29 9.38 12.53 -0.99
CA LYS A 29 9.34 13.37 0.21
C LYS A 29 8.02 14.12 0.26
N LEU A 30 7.37 14.05 1.41
CA LEU A 30 6.16 14.81 1.67
C LEU A 30 6.52 16.26 2.00
N PRO A 31 5.71 17.23 1.56
CA PRO A 31 5.89 18.63 1.94
C PRO A 31 5.87 18.81 3.46
N LYS A 32 6.72 19.69 4.00
CA LYS A 32 6.79 19.98 5.44
C LYS A 32 5.51 20.57 6.03
N LYS A 33 4.56 21.03 5.19
CA LYS A 33 3.24 21.50 5.65
C LYS A 33 2.45 20.41 6.38
N TYR A 34 2.70 19.13 6.04
CA TYR A 34 2.00 18.00 6.64
C TYR A 34 2.58 17.62 8.01
N LEU A 35 3.92 17.65 8.16
CA LEU A 35 4.61 17.29 9.40
C LEU A 35 5.87 18.14 9.57
N SER A 36 6.09 18.62 10.80
CA SER A 36 7.29 19.40 11.18
C SER A 36 8.54 18.55 11.46
N LYS A 37 8.38 17.22 11.56
CA LYS A 37 9.42 16.22 11.85
C LYS A 37 9.30 15.06 10.85
N ASN A 38 10.24 14.12 10.86
CA ASN A 38 10.12 12.91 10.05
C ASN A 38 8.98 12.03 10.57
N LEU A 39 8.39 11.21 9.69
CA LEU A 39 7.32 10.27 10.05
C LEU A 39 7.70 9.34 11.21
N GLU A 40 8.95 8.87 11.22
CA GLU A 40 9.49 7.96 12.23
C GLU A 40 9.65 8.60 13.63
N ASP A 41 9.55 9.92 13.72
CA ASP A 41 9.66 10.68 14.97
C ASP A 41 8.30 10.82 15.68
N TYR A 42 7.21 10.41 15.03
CA TYR A 42 5.88 10.38 15.64
C TYR A 42 5.60 8.98 16.20
N PRO A 43 5.59 8.80 17.53
CA PRO A 43 5.24 7.51 18.11
C PRO A 43 3.75 7.22 17.89
N VAL A 44 3.42 6.00 17.45
CA VAL A 44 2.03 5.53 17.40
C VAL A 44 1.82 4.54 18.55
N ARG A 45 1.13 5.00 19.59
CA ARG A 45 0.81 4.19 20.79
C ARG A 45 -0.69 3.95 20.95
N SER A 46 -1.49 4.75 20.26
CA SER A 46 -2.94 4.68 20.25
C SER A 46 -3.50 4.99 18.86
N PRO A 47 -4.74 4.58 18.56
CA PRO A 47 -5.43 5.00 17.34
C PRO A 47 -5.50 6.53 17.19
N ALA A 48 -5.61 7.27 18.30
CA ALA A 48 -5.66 8.72 18.30
C ALA A 48 -4.36 9.38 17.81
N ASP A 49 -3.19 8.78 18.12
CA ASP A 49 -1.90 9.27 17.62
C ASP A 49 -1.85 9.21 16.10
N PHE A 50 -2.33 8.09 15.54
CA PHE A 50 -2.41 7.92 14.10
C PHE A 50 -3.49 8.80 13.46
N ALA A 51 -4.64 8.98 14.13
CA ALA A 51 -5.72 9.88 13.68
C ALA A 51 -5.20 11.29 13.39
N HIS A 52 -4.42 11.85 14.33
CA HIS A 52 -3.85 13.19 14.19
C HIS A 52 -2.91 13.31 12.99
N ILE A 53 -2.16 12.24 12.68
CA ILE A 53 -1.29 12.19 11.51
C ILE A 53 -2.15 12.07 10.25
N ALA A 54 -3.05 11.09 10.20
CA ALA A 54 -3.93 10.83 9.07
C ALA A 54 -4.78 12.06 8.68
N MET A 55 -5.33 12.81 9.63
CA MET A 55 -6.07 14.05 9.36
C MET A 55 -5.22 15.08 8.61
N LYS A 56 -3.93 15.22 8.91
CA LYS A 56 -3.05 16.13 8.15
C LYS A 56 -2.86 15.65 6.72
N PHE A 57 -2.85 14.34 6.50
CA PHE A 57 -2.59 13.76 5.19
C PHE A 57 -3.81 13.65 4.30
N ILE A 58 -5.00 13.35 4.85
CA ILE A 58 -6.22 13.06 4.09
C ILE A 58 -7.48 13.78 4.58
N GLY A 59 -7.39 14.60 5.63
CA GLY A 59 -8.56 15.24 6.23
C GLY A 59 -9.25 16.27 5.33
N ASP A 60 -8.47 17.01 4.55
CA ASP A 60 -8.97 18.06 3.64
C ASP A 60 -9.17 17.56 2.19
N ASP A 61 -9.05 16.25 1.94
CA ASP A 61 -9.29 15.70 0.60
C ASP A 61 -10.80 15.74 0.26
N ASP A 62 -11.11 16.15 -0.98
CA ASP A 62 -12.47 16.26 -1.53
C ASP A 62 -13.15 14.90 -1.78
N ARG A 63 -12.35 13.84 -1.72
CA ARG A 63 -12.74 12.46 -2.00
C ARG A 63 -12.35 11.57 -0.84
N GLU A 64 -13.03 10.44 -0.72
CA GLU A 64 -12.63 9.39 0.22
C GLU A 64 -11.26 8.84 -0.19
N ILE A 65 -10.31 8.84 0.74
CA ILE A 65 -8.97 8.31 0.56
C ILE A 65 -8.77 7.19 1.57
N PHE A 66 -8.39 6.01 1.08
CA PHE A 66 -7.91 4.94 1.94
C PHE A 66 -6.40 5.05 2.13
N LEU A 67 -6.01 5.48 3.32
CA LEU A 67 -4.62 5.66 3.74
C LEU A 67 -4.12 4.41 4.45
N VAL A 68 -2.94 3.93 4.05
CA VAL A 68 -2.23 2.82 4.68
C VAL A 68 -0.93 3.34 5.27
N ALA A 69 -0.72 3.11 6.55
CA ALA A 69 0.54 3.36 7.23
C ALA A 69 1.29 2.04 7.46
N CYS A 70 2.56 2.01 7.06
CA CYS A 70 3.45 0.88 7.30
C CYS A 70 4.27 1.11 8.56
N LEU A 71 4.25 0.16 9.49
CA LEU A 71 4.96 0.24 10.76
C LEU A 71 6.19 -0.65 10.79
N SER A 72 7.24 -0.12 11.42
CA SER A 72 8.42 -0.90 11.84
C SER A 72 8.16 -1.70 13.12
N THR A 73 9.10 -2.58 13.48
CA THR A 73 9.12 -3.34 14.76
C THR A 73 9.02 -2.47 16.02
N LYS A 74 9.32 -1.16 15.92
CA LYS A 74 9.26 -0.21 17.04
C LYS A 74 7.96 0.62 17.04
N ASN A 75 6.92 0.20 16.30
CA ASN A 75 5.67 0.95 16.12
C ASN A 75 5.87 2.39 15.61
N LYS A 76 6.91 2.59 14.79
CA LYS A 76 7.16 3.86 14.09
C LYS A 76 6.66 3.76 12.65
N ILE A 77 6.04 4.83 12.16
CA ILE A 77 5.57 4.92 10.78
C ILE A 77 6.76 5.08 9.84
N GLN A 78 6.98 4.10 8.97
CA GLN A 78 8.02 4.11 7.94
C GLN A 78 7.54 4.85 6.69
N SER A 79 6.28 4.64 6.32
CA SER A 79 5.69 5.26 5.13
C SER A 79 4.18 5.36 5.23
N LEU A 80 3.64 6.34 4.51
CA LEU A 80 2.20 6.50 4.27
C LEU A 80 1.92 6.31 2.78
N HIS A 81 0.86 5.58 2.47
CA HIS A 81 0.43 5.32 1.11
C HIS A 81 -1.07 5.55 0.95
N ARG A 82 -1.44 6.37 -0.03
CA ARG A 82 -2.84 6.52 -0.46
C ARG A 82 -3.16 5.35 -1.38
N CYS A 83 -3.69 4.27 -0.81
CA CYS A 83 -3.90 3.01 -1.50
C CYS A 83 -5.09 3.08 -2.47
N GLN A 84 -6.14 3.82 -2.11
CA GLN A 84 -7.32 3.98 -2.95
C GLN A 84 -7.86 5.40 -2.80
N ILE A 85 -8.37 5.94 -3.90
CA ILE A 85 -9.19 7.15 -3.95
C ILE A 85 -10.59 6.66 -4.32
N GLY A 86 -11.52 6.71 -3.37
CA GLY A 86 -12.91 6.32 -3.54
C GLY A 86 -13.68 7.24 -4.47
N LEU A 87 -14.81 6.72 -4.95
CA LEU A 87 -15.86 7.51 -5.60
C LEU A 87 -16.83 8.06 -4.53
N LEU A 88 -17.78 8.89 -4.94
CA LEU A 88 -18.74 9.61 -4.07
C LEU A 88 -19.36 8.77 -2.92
N ASN A 89 -19.52 7.45 -3.09
CA ASN A 89 -20.30 6.62 -2.18
C ASN A 89 -19.59 5.33 -1.69
N ALA A 90 -18.36 5.04 -2.15
CA ALA A 90 -17.59 3.88 -1.67
C ALA A 90 -16.14 3.91 -2.16
N SER A 91 -15.22 3.49 -1.27
CA SER A 91 -13.87 3.07 -1.61
C SER A 91 -13.80 1.54 -1.71
N LEU A 92 -13.65 1.01 -2.92
CA LEU A 92 -13.44 -0.43 -3.14
C LEU A 92 -11.97 -0.76 -2.91
N VAL A 93 -11.60 -1.04 -1.67
CA VAL A 93 -10.22 -1.38 -1.29
C VAL A 93 -9.98 -2.85 -1.56
N THR A 94 -8.95 -3.16 -2.35
CA THR A 94 -8.51 -4.55 -2.54
C THR A 94 -7.37 -4.86 -1.58
N PRO A 95 -7.43 -5.96 -0.80
CA PRO A 95 -6.35 -6.34 0.10
C PRO A 95 -4.99 -6.48 -0.61
N ARG A 96 -5.00 -6.87 -1.89
CA ARG A 96 -3.81 -6.98 -2.74
C ARG A 96 -3.02 -5.67 -2.78
N GLU A 97 -3.66 -4.53 -2.99
CA GLU A 97 -2.96 -3.24 -3.08
C GLU A 97 -2.46 -2.76 -1.71
N VAL A 98 -3.21 -3.04 -0.64
CA VAL A 98 -2.81 -2.75 0.74
C VAL A 98 -1.54 -3.53 1.09
N PHE A 99 -1.57 -4.85 0.89
CA PHE A 99 -0.43 -5.72 1.23
C PHE A 99 0.77 -5.51 0.31
N LYS A 100 0.57 -5.20 -0.97
CA LYS A 100 1.67 -4.85 -1.88
C LYS A 100 2.51 -3.71 -1.32
N THR A 101 1.87 -2.68 -0.77
CA THR A 101 2.57 -1.57 -0.11
C THR A 101 3.32 -2.05 1.13
N ALA A 102 2.68 -2.85 1.99
CA ALA A 102 3.30 -3.39 3.19
C ALA A 102 4.55 -4.23 2.88
N PHE A 103 4.47 -5.11 1.88
CA PHE A 103 5.58 -5.96 1.43
C PHE A 103 6.72 -5.14 0.86
N LEU A 104 6.44 -4.16 -0.01
CA LEU A 104 7.46 -3.28 -0.57
C LEU A 104 8.23 -2.47 0.49
N GLN A 105 7.64 -2.29 1.67
CA GLN A 105 8.20 -1.55 2.79
C GLN A 105 8.81 -2.43 3.87
N ASN A 106 8.70 -3.76 3.77
CA ASN A 106 9.01 -4.70 4.84
C ASN A 106 8.33 -4.31 6.17
N ALA A 107 7.06 -3.92 6.09
CA ALA A 107 6.28 -3.52 7.25
C ALA A 107 5.98 -4.73 8.14
N VAL A 108 6.08 -4.55 9.46
CA VAL A 108 5.71 -5.59 10.45
C VAL A 108 4.23 -5.52 10.81
N ALA A 109 3.65 -4.32 10.71
CA ALA A 109 2.23 -4.09 10.90
C ALA A 109 1.76 -2.96 9.98
N ILE A 110 0.45 -2.91 9.74
CA ILE A 110 -0.21 -1.82 9.03
C ILE A 110 -1.30 -1.21 9.91
N ILE A 111 -1.52 0.10 9.76
CA ILE A 111 -2.70 0.79 10.26
C ILE A 111 -3.39 1.41 9.06
N VAL A 112 -4.71 1.34 9.00
CA VAL A 112 -5.47 1.96 7.92
C VAL A 112 -6.37 3.07 8.45
N ALA A 113 -6.57 4.09 7.64
CA ALA A 113 -7.53 5.15 7.91
C ALA A 113 -8.25 5.57 6.63
N HIS A 114 -9.49 6.04 6.75
CA HIS A 114 -10.15 6.71 5.65
C HIS A 114 -10.95 7.92 6.12
N ASN A 115 -10.96 8.97 5.30
CA ASN A 115 -11.78 10.16 5.49
C ASN A 115 -13.14 9.97 4.80
N HIS A 116 -14.20 10.48 5.43
CA HIS A 116 -15.51 10.65 4.81
C HIS A 116 -15.80 12.14 4.60
N PRO A 117 -15.64 12.67 3.37
CA PRO A 117 -15.85 14.09 3.06
C PRO A 117 -17.26 14.59 3.41
N SER A 118 -18.26 13.69 3.38
CA SER A 118 -19.66 13.99 3.70
C SER A 118 -19.99 14.01 5.20
N GLN A 119 -19.14 13.42 6.06
CA GLN A 119 -19.46 13.23 7.49
C GLN A 119 -18.37 13.70 8.47
N VAL A 120 -17.29 14.33 8.00
CA VAL A 120 -16.18 14.86 8.84
C VAL A 120 -15.47 13.79 9.69
N LEU A 121 -15.88 12.53 9.63
CA LEU A 121 -15.36 11.45 10.45
C LEU A 121 -14.21 10.73 9.73
N LEU A 122 -13.11 10.58 10.45
CA LEU A 122 -12.00 9.70 10.10
C LEU A 122 -12.21 8.37 10.84
N SER A 123 -12.30 7.26 10.13
CA SER A 123 -12.29 5.94 10.76
C SER A 123 -10.91 5.31 10.66
N ILE A 124 -10.53 4.54 11.69
CA ILE A 124 -9.21 3.91 11.83
C ILE A 124 -9.43 2.45 12.18
N VAL A 125 -8.77 1.56 11.46
CA VAL A 125 -8.78 0.10 11.68
C VAL A 125 -7.34 -0.41 11.73
#